data_AF-A0A131Y6Z8-F1
#
_entry.id   AF-A0A131Y6Z8-F1
#
_cell.length_a   1.000
_cell.length_b   1.000
_cell.length_c   1.000
_cell.angle_alpha   90.00
_cell.angle_beta   90.00
_cell.angle_gamma   90.00
#
_symmetry.space_group_name_H-M   'P 1'
#
loop_
_entity.id
_entity.type
_entity.pdbx_description
1 polymer ?
#
loop_
_entity_poly.entity_id
_entity_poly.type
_entity_poly.pdbx_seq_one_letter_code
_entity_poly.pdbx_strand_id
1 'polypeptide(L)'
;LRTQPLFIKYNILKVNQIYYFKLLQLIHRNGLHSTPITSSNPYLLKNLIRKAPYVRTNYGRQASHFQITKMLNRTDININFDQPFGSFKHFCRKILVASDVAFSLV
;
A
#
# COMPACT_ATOMS: atom_id res chain seq x y z
N LEU A 1 7.34 2.85 -24.32
CA LEU A 1 8.12 1.60 -24.50
C LEU A 1 7.16 0.45 -24.79
N ARG A 2 7.36 -0.30 -25.89
CA ARG A 2 6.49 -1.45 -26.29
C ARG A 2 6.66 -2.71 -25.41
N THR A 3 7.36 -2.61 -24.28
CA THR A 3 7.66 -3.74 -23.38
C THR A 3 6.61 -3.95 -22.29
N GLN A 4 5.66 -3.03 -22.11
CA GLN A 4 4.52 -3.15 -21.19
C GLN A 4 3.84 -4.54 -21.19
N PRO A 5 3.47 -5.14 -22.34
CA PRO A 5 2.82 -6.45 -22.36
C PRO A 5 3.70 -7.58 -21.82
N LEU A 6 5.03 -7.46 -21.88
CA LEU A 6 5.95 -8.47 -21.34
C LEU A 6 5.88 -8.52 -19.80
N PHE A 7 5.81 -7.36 -19.14
CA PHE A 7 5.68 -7.30 -17.68
C PHE A 7 4.39 -7.97 -17.19
N ILE A 8 3.29 -7.76 -17.92
CA ILE A 8 2.00 -8.39 -17.62
C ILE A 8 2.07 -9.90 -17.87
N LYS A 9 2.57 -10.33 -19.03
CA LYS A 9 2.68 -11.74 -19.42
C LYS A 9 3.50 -12.56 -18.42
N TYR A 10 4.62 -12.02 -17.96
CA TYR A 10 5.54 -12.70 -17.04
C TYR A 10 5.31 -12.35 -15.56
N ASN A 11 4.30 -11.54 -15.25
CA ASN A 11 4.03 -11.06 -13.88
C ASN A 11 5.28 -10.45 -13.22
N ILE A 12 6.01 -9.63 -13.98
CA ILE A 12 7.24 -8.95 -13.55
C ILE A 12 6.90 -7.54 -13.08
N LEU A 13 7.38 -7.19 -11.88
CA LEU A 13 7.22 -5.85 -11.33
C LEU A 13 8.17 -4.86 -12.01
N LYS A 14 7.64 -3.69 -12.36
CA LYS A 14 8.46 -2.54 -12.78
C LYS A 14 9.18 -1.94 -11.56
N VAL A 15 10.27 -1.20 -11.81
CA VAL A 15 11.09 -0.59 -10.74
C VAL A 15 10.27 0.29 -9.79
N ASN A 16 9.34 1.08 -10.33
CA ASN A 16 8.42 1.93 -9.55
C ASN A 16 7.46 1.13 -8.65
N GLN A 17 7.14 -0.12 -9.00
CA GLN A 17 6.22 -0.97 -8.25
C GLN A 17 6.94 -1.75 -7.13
N ILE A 18 8.26 -1.95 -7.23
CA ILE A 18 9.05 -2.71 -6.24
C ILE A 18 8.92 -2.11 -4.83
N TYR A 19 8.95 -0.77 -4.74
CA TYR A 19 8.81 -0.06 -3.47
C TYR A 19 7.49 -0.42 -2.79
N TYR A 20 6.36 -0.30 -3.50
CA TYR A 20 5.03 -0.61 -2.97
C TYR A 20 4.89 -2.09 -2.62
N PHE A 21 5.47 -2.97 -3.44
CA PHE A 21 5.47 -4.41 -3.17
C PHE A 21 6.16 -4.74 -1.84
N LYS A 22 7.32 -4.12 -1.57
CA LYS A 22 8.03 -4.27 -0.29
C LYS A 22 7.28 -3.63 0.87
N LEU A 23 6.66 -2.47 0.65
CA LEU A 23 5.86 -1.78 1.65
C LEU A 23 4.65 -2.62 2.09
N LEU A 24 3.92 -3.22 1.14
CA LEU A 24 2.79 -4.11 1.43
C LEU A 24 3.22 -5.38 2.18
N GLN A 25 4.36 -5.96 1.82
CA GLN A 25 4.93 -7.09 2.57
C GLN A 25 5.25 -6.71 4.02
N LEU A 26 5.80 -5.52 4.25
CA LEU A 26 6.12 -5.03 5.58
C LEU A 26 4.84 -4.83 6.40
N ILE A 27 3.81 -4.22 5.81
CA ILE A 27 2.52 -3.99 6.46
C ILE A 27 1.86 -5.31 6.87
N HIS A 28 1.86 -6.31 5.98
CA HIS A 28 1.31 -7.62 6.25
C HIS A 28 2.09 -8.34 7.36
N ARG A 29 3.41 -8.45 7.22
CA ARG A 29 4.28 -9.15 8.17
C ARG A 29 4.19 -8.58 9.59
N ASN A 30 4.04 -7.26 9.71
CA ASN A 30 3.98 -6.57 10.98
C ASN A 30 2.55 -6.34 11.48
N GLY A 31 1.52 -6.84 10.77
CA GLY A 31 0.11 -6.66 11.17
C GLY A 31 -0.37 -5.22 11.20
N LEU A 32 0.32 -4.28 10.54
CA LEU A 32 0.08 -2.83 10.67
C LEU A 32 -1.27 -2.38 10.06
N HIS A 33 -1.93 -3.26 9.32
CA HIS A 33 -3.28 -3.07 8.78
C HIS A 33 -4.38 -3.22 9.85
N SER A 34 -4.07 -3.87 10.99
CA SER A 34 -4.97 -3.91 12.13
C SER A 34 -4.65 -2.72 13.03
N THR A 35 -5.60 -1.81 13.22
CA THR A 35 -5.46 -0.77 14.25
C THR A 35 -5.76 -1.41 15.60
N PRO A 36 -4.93 -1.22 16.65
CA PRO A 36 -5.33 -1.62 17.99
C PRO A 36 -6.64 -0.89 18.32
N ILE A 37 -7.66 -1.66 18.71
CA ILE A 37 -8.97 -1.18 19.13
C ILE A 37 -8.77 -0.45 20.46
N THR A 38 -8.23 0.76 20.41
CA THR A 38 -8.12 1.63 21.58
C THR A 38 -9.03 2.82 21.38
N SER A 39 -10.30 2.59 21.70
CA SER A 39 -11.26 3.48 22.36
C SER A 39 -12.65 3.20 21.80
N SER A 40 -13.54 2.77 22.70
CA SER A 40 -14.98 2.77 22.51
C SER A 40 -15.43 4.22 22.31
N ASN A 41 -15.26 4.75 21.10
CA ASN A 41 -15.85 6.02 20.75
C ASN A 41 -17.29 5.72 20.33
N PRO A 42 -18.32 6.20 21.06
CA PRO A 42 -19.73 5.85 20.82
C PRO A 42 -20.27 6.42 19.49
N TYR A 43 -19.46 7.23 18.80
CA TYR A 43 -19.80 7.82 17.51
C TYR A 43 -19.27 6.94 16.38
N LEU A 44 -20.21 6.38 15.62
CA LEU A 44 -19.99 5.53 14.45
C LEU A 44 -19.43 6.39 13.31
N LEU A 45 -18.13 6.66 13.34
CA LEU A 45 -17.47 7.43 12.28
C LEU A 45 -17.34 6.56 11.02
N LYS A 46 -18.21 6.87 10.05
CA LYS A 46 -18.13 6.54 8.62
C LYS A 46 -16.66 6.51 8.18
N ASN A 47 -16.19 5.33 7.75
CA ASN A 47 -14.85 5.03 7.24
C ASN A 47 -13.70 5.70 8.02
N LEU A 48 -13.07 4.97 8.93
CA LEU A 48 -11.86 5.38 9.64
C LEU A 48 -10.69 5.59 8.66
N ILE A 49 -10.67 6.73 7.96
CA ILE A 49 -9.49 7.20 7.25
C ILE A 49 -8.42 7.41 8.32
N ARG A 50 -7.35 6.63 8.24
CA ARG A 50 -6.26 6.73 9.21
C ARG A 50 -5.65 8.12 9.10
N LYS A 51 -5.61 8.85 10.22
CA LYS A 51 -4.96 10.17 10.26
C LYS A 51 -3.49 9.97 9.88
N ALA A 52 -3.08 10.59 8.77
CA ALA A 52 -1.68 10.60 8.39
C ALA A 52 -0.91 11.44 9.42
N PRO A 53 0.23 10.96 9.94
CA PRO A 53 1.07 11.78 10.80
C PRO A 53 1.52 13.02 10.02
N TYR A 54 1.32 14.19 10.61
CA TYR A 54 1.77 15.45 10.01
C TYR A 54 3.24 15.67 10.36
N VAL A 55 4.12 15.54 9.37
CA VAL A 55 5.54 15.87 9.50
C VAL A 55 5.83 17.06 8.60
N ARG A 56 6.38 18.14 9.17
CA ARG A 56 6.82 19.32 8.41
C ARG A 56 8.09 18.95 7.65
N THR A 57 7.96 18.50 6.40
CA THR A 57 9.14 18.09 5.61
C THR A 57 9.76 19.29 4.91
N ASN A 58 10.88 19.80 5.43
CA ASN A 58 11.70 20.84 4.78
C ASN A 58 12.66 20.23 3.73
N TYR A 59 12.14 19.39 2.82
CA TYR A 59 12.89 18.58 1.84
C TYR A 59 13.59 17.31 2.38
N GLY A 60 13.42 16.21 1.64
CA GLY A 60 14.43 15.13 1.58
C GLY A 60 14.43 14.04 2.65
N ARG A 61 13.28 13.47 3.03
CA ARG A 61 13.05 12.06 3.48
C ARG A 61 11.69 12.00 4.17
N GLN A 62 10.77 11.21 3.62
CA GLN A 62 9.44 11.02 4.19
C GLN A 62 9.45 9.85 5.17
N ALA A 63 8.86 10.04 6.36
CA ALA A 63 8.75 8.96 7.34
C ALA A 63 7.96 7.77 6.77
N SER A 64 8.45 6.55 6.98
CA SER A 64 7.81 5.30 6.52
C SER A 64 6.37 5.19 6.99
N HIS A 65 6.06 5.71 8.19
CA HIS A 65 4.71 5.75 8.74
C HIS A 65 3.73 6.53 7.85
N PHE A 66 4.15 7.63 7.23
CA PHE A 66 3.30 8.38 6.32
C PHE A 66 2.96 7.55 5.08
N GLN A 67 3.94 6.85 4.52
CA GLN A 67 3.76 6.01 3.34
C GLN A 67 2.88 4.79 3.61
N ILE A 68 2.99 4.20 4.81
CA ILE A 68 2.10 3.11 5.27
C ILE A 68 0.66 3.61 5.37
N THR A 69 0.43 4.74 6.05
CA THR A 69 -0.91 5.32 6.19
C THR A 69 -1.49 5.70 4.83
N LYS A 70 -0.68 6.30 3.94
CA LYS A 70 -1.09 6.64 2.58
C LYS A 70 -1.47 5.40 1.76
N MET A 71 -0.70 4.31 1.86
CA MET A 71 -1.05 3.04 1.19
C MET A 71 -2.35 2.45 1.71
N LEU A 72 -2.57 2.45 3.02
CA LEU A 72 -3.75 1.84 3.62
C LEU A 72 -5.03 2.64 3.36
N ASN A 73 -4.91 3.95 3.15
CA ASN A 73 -6.03 4.82 2.81
C ASN A 73 -6.33 4.86 1.30
N ARG A 74 -5.57 4.15 0.45
CA ARG A 74 -5.86 4.12 -1.00
C ARG A 74 -7.14 3.34 -1.28
N THR A 75 -8.06 3.96 -1.98
CA THR A 75 -9.31 3.32 -2.45
C THR A 75 -9.14 2.58 -3.77
N ASP A 76 -8.10 2.91 -4.55
CA ASP A 76 -7.88 2.37 -5.90
C ASP A 76 -7.47 0.88 -5.88
N ILE A 77 -7.02 0.38 -4.72
CA ILE A 77 -6.46 -0.96 -4.58
C ILE A 77 -7.16 -1.68 -3.43
N ASN A 78 -7.96 -2.70 -3.75
CA ASN A 78 -8.61 -3.55 -2.76
C ASN A 78 -7.65 -4.67 -2.33
N ILE A 79 -7.06 -4.55 -1.14
CA ILE A 79 -6.07 -5.49 -0.60
C ILE A 79 -6.66 -6.25 0.58
N ASN A 80 -6.72 -7.57 0.47
CA ASN A 80 -7.08 -8.45 1.58
C ASN A 80 -5.83 -8.83 2.37
N PHE A 81 -5.72 -8.36 3.61
CA PHE A 81 -4.58 -8.64 4.50
C PHE A 81 -4.75 -9.92 5.35
N ASP A 82 -5.94 -10.51 5.41
CA ASP A 82 -6.24 -11.70 6.22
C ASP A 82 -5.68 -12.98 5.61
N GLN A 83 -5.21 -12.91 4.36
CA GLN A 83 -4.63 -14.06 3.66
C GLN A 83 -3.25 -14.44 4.21
N PRO A 84 -2.85 -15.73 4.12
CA PRO A 84 -1.51 -16.14 4.46
C PRO A 84 -0.48 -15.45 3.57
N PHE A 85 0.71 -15.18 4.12
CA PHE A 85 1.74 -14.34 3.48
C PHE A 85 2.13 -14.80 2.06
N GLY A 86 2.18 -16.11 1.80
CA GLY A 86 2.48 -16.66 0.48
C GLY A 86 1.46 -16.26 -0.58
N SER A 87 0.17 -16.47 -0.28
CA SER A 87 -0.95 -16.10 -1.15
C SER A 87 -1.06 -14.59 -1.31
N PHE A 88 -0.91 -13.85 -0.21
CA PHE A 88 -0.88 -12.38 -0.18
C PHE A 88 0.20 -11.82 -1.11
N LYS A 89 1.41 -12.36 -1.07
CA LYS A 89 2.53 -11.93 -1.92
C LYS A 89 2.23 -12.14 -3.40
N HIS A 90 1.62 -13.26 -3.77
CA HIS A 90 1.25 -13.52 -5.16
C HIS A 90 0.15 -12.55 -5.64
N PHE A 91 -0.88 -12.36 -4.80
CA PHE A 91 -1.98 -11.44 -5.05
C PHE A 91 -1.51 -9.98 -5.24
N CYS A 92 -0.69 -9.48 -4.31
CA CYS A 92 -0.13 -8.13 -4.38
C CYS A 92 0.69 -7.92 -5.67
N ARG A 93 1.47 -8.94 -6.08
CA ARG A 93 2.24 -8.84 -7.31
C ARG A 93 1.32 -8.71 -8.53
N LYS A 94 0.30 -9.57 -8.63
CA LYS A 94 -0.66 -9.56 -9.74
C LYS A 94 -1.39 -8.22 -9.84
N ILE A 95 -1.84 -7.69 -8.70
CA ILE A 95 -2.48 -6.38 -8.63
C ILE A 95 -1.53 -5.28 -9.09
N LEU A 96 -0.31 -5.25 -8.55
CA LEU A 96 0.65 -4.19 -8.86
C LEU A 96 1.03 -4.19 -10.33
N VAL A 97 1.20 -5.37 -10.94
CA VAL A 97 1.49 -5.50 -12.38
C VAL A 97 0.32 -5.04 -13.25
N ALA A 98 -0.92 -5.33 -12.84
CA ALA A 98 -2.13 -4.90 -13.54
C ALA A 98 -2.40 -3.39 -13.38
N SER A 99 -2.03 -2.83 -12.23
CA SER A 99 -2.15 -1.39 -11.96
C SER A 99 -0.99 -0.64 -12.58
N ASP A 100 -1.28 0.25 -13.53
CA ASP A 100 -0.29 1.24 -13.95
C ASP A 100 -0.25 2.34 -12.89
N VAL A 101 0.46 2.08 -11.78
CA VAL A 101 0.73 3.09 -10.75
C VAL A 101 1.65 4.13 -11.37
N ALA A 102 1.06 5.09 -12.09
CA ALA A 102 1.72 6.29 -12.53
C ALA A 102 1.90 7.22 -11.32
N PHE A 103 3.08 7.80 -11.18
CA PHE A 103 3.28 8.85 -10.20
C PHE A 103 2.43 10.06 -10.62
N SER A 104 1.50 10.51 -9.76
CA SER A 104 1.14 11.92 -9.82
C SER A 104 2.38 12.66 -9.34
N LEU A 105 3.08 13.32 -10.26
CA LEU A 105 4.04 14.35 -9.88
C LEU A 105 3.25 15.37 -9.06
N VAL A 106 3.47 15.38 -7.76
CA VAL A 106 3.09 16.49 -6.89
C VAL A 106 4.15 17.55 -7.05
#